data_AF-A0A6L2LPU6-F1
#
_entry.id   AF-A0A6L2LPU6-F1
#
_cell.length_a   1.000
_cell.length_b   1.000
_cell.length_c   1.000
_cell.angle_alpha   90.00
_cell.angle_beta   90.00
_cell.angle_gamma   90.00
#
_symmetry.space_group_name_H-M   'P 1'
#
loop_
_entity.id
_entity.type
_entity.pdbx_description
1 polymer ?
#
loop_
_entity_poly.entity_id
_entity_poly.type
_entity_poly.pdbx_seq_one_letter_code
_entity_poly.pdbx_strand_id
1 'polypeptide(L)'
;MIRAFIRGSLKKVMIGAFIRVATYNVLDELMEITGSTELHKRMRFWFVQEIAEEERLLNFFRDRCDDLRRKSARHRMLIREMEAFGERGEAVDSLECLKQTHAKETTTLAGLTDVMAETLAGIYEKEGHVARMDLND
;
A
#
# COMPACT_ATOMS: atom_id res chain seq x y z
N MET A 1 -4.82 -16.59 17.12
CA MET A 1 -5.61 -15.93 16.05
C MET A 1 -4.77 -15.10 15.08
N ILE A 2 -3.73 -14.39 15.53
CA ILE A 2 -2.78 -13.63 14.67
C ILE A 2 -2.07 -14.52 13.62
N ARG A 3 -1.80 -15.79 13.92
CA ARG A 3 -1.28 -16.76 12.92
C ARG A 3 -2.20 -16.93 11.70
N ALA A 4 -3.52 -16.70 11.84
CA ALA A 4 -4.45 -16.72 10.71
C ALA A 4 -4.39 -15.41 9.88
N PHE A 5 -4.06 -14.27 10.51
CA PHE A 5 -3.79 -13.01 9.82
C PHE A 5 -2.44 -13.05 9.08
N ILE A 6 -1.43 -13.69 9.66
CA ILE A 6 -0.17 -14.03 8.97
C ILE A 6 -0.45 -14.96 7.79
N ARG A 7 -1.37 -15.92 7.91
CA ARG A 7 -1.85 -16.76 6.80
C ARG A 7 -2.61 -15.95 5.73
N GLY A 8 -3.29 -14.87 6.10
CA GLY A 8 -3.90 -13.90 5.18
C GLY A 8 -2.88 -13.01 4.47
N SER A 9 -1.79 -12.66 5.14
CA SER A 9 -0.65 -11.93 4.57
C SER A 9 0.19 -12.83 3.65
N LEU A 10 0.35 -14.11 4.00
CA LEU A 10 0.99 -15.13 3.15
C LEU A 10 0.20 -15.39 1.85
N LYS A 11 -1.14 -15.33 1.91
CA LYS A 11 -2.00 -15.44 0.72
C LYS A 11 -1.92 -14.22 -0.21
N LYS A 12 -1.85 -12.99 0.33
CA LYS A 12 -1.64 -11.76 -0.47
C LYS A 12 -0.23 -11.70 -1.09
N VAL A 13 0.78 -12.19 -0.37
CA VAL A 13 2.17 -12.31 -0.87
C VAL A 13 2.31 -13.40 -1.95
N MET A 14 1.56 -14.51 -1.86
CA MET A 14 1.47 -15.48 -2.97
C MET A 14 0.77 -14.92 -4.22
N ILE A 15 -0.15 -13.97 -4.06
CA ILE A 15 -0.83 -13.32 -5.19
C ILE A 15 0.08 -12.30 -5.88
N GLY A 16 0.90 -11.55 -5.13
CA GLY A 16 1.93 -10.63 -5.69
C GLY A 16 3.14 -11.29 -6.37
N ALA A 17 3.42 -12.57 -6.07
CA ALA A 17 4.43 -13.38 -6.75
C ALA A 17 3.90 -14.06 -8.02
N PHE A 18 2.57 -14.19 -8.15
CA PHE A 18 1.86 -14.63 -9.36
C PHE A 18 1.61 -13.46 -10.33
N ILE A 19 1.37 -12.24 -9.80
CA ILE A 19 1.28 -10.96 -10.54
C ILE A 19 2.52 -10.67 -11.41
N ARG A 20 3.68 -11.29 -11.13
CA ARG A 20 4.99 -10.97 -11.74
C ARG A 20 5.59 -12.01 -12.70
N VAL A 21 5.15 -13.27 -12.64
CA VAL A 21 5.77 -14.36 -13.43
C VAL A 21 5.12 -14.49 -14.82
N ALA A 22 3.96 -13.88 -14.99
CA ALA A 22 3.16 -13.95 -16.20
C ALA A 22 2.67 -12.56 -16.65
N THR A 23 3.18 -11.44 -16.07
CA THR A 23 2.93 -10.04 -16.49
C THR A 23 3.61 -9.81 -17.82
N TYR A 24 3.05 -10.55 -18.76
CA TYR A 24 3.60 -10.91 -20.01
C TYR A 24 4.94 -11.64 -19.83
N ASN A 25 5.14 -12.74 -20.53
CA ASN A 25 6.46 -12.97 -21.10
C ASN A 25 6.62 -11.76 -22.04
N VAL A 26 7.26 -10.75 -21.45
CA VAL A 26 6.85 -9.37 -21.19
C VAL A 26 6.79 -8.57 -22.45
N LEU A 27 5.60 -8.45 -23.01
CA LEU A 27 5.49 -7.85 -24.32
C LEU A 27 6.61 -8.43 -25.24
N ASP A 28 7.01 -9.69 -25.03
CA ASP A 28 8.40 -10.12 -25.34
C ASP A 28 8.42 -10.74 -26.74
N GLU A 29 7.45 -11.59 -27.06
CA GLU A 29 7.11 -11.87 -28.46
C GLU A 29 6.47 -10.64 -29.15
N LEU A 30 5.86 -9.74 -28.36
CA LEU A 30 5.03 -8.57 -28.76
C LEU A 30 5.80 -7.48 -29.48
N MET A 31 7.08 -7.72 -29.62
CA MET A 31 8.00 -6.89 -30.35
C MET A 31 8.95 -7.75 -31.19
N GLU A 32 9.16 -9.02 -30.82
CA GLU A 32 9.87 -10.02 -31.66
C GLU A 32 9.27 -10.12 -33.08
N ILE A 33 7.97 -9.83 -33.19
CA ILE A 33 7.16 -9.88 -34.41
C ILE A 33 6.87 -8.49 -34.98
N THR A 34 7.12 -7.38 -34.25
CA THR A 34 6.63 -6.06 -34.67
C THR A 34 7.34 -5.52 -35.90
N GLY A 35 6.85 -5.95 -37.06
CA GLY A 35 6.33 -4.98 -38.02
C GLY A 35 4.89 -4.56 -37.72
N SER A 36 4.39 -4.68 -36.46
CA SER A 36 2.97 -4.56 -36.10
C SER A 36 2.64 -3.29 -35.33
N THR A 37 1.55 -2.69 -35.79
CA THR A 37 1.00 -1.36 -35.50
C THR A 37 0.23 -1.26 -34.19
N GLU A 38 0.16 -2.34 -33.40
CA GLU A 38 -0.72 -2.42 -32.21
C GLU A 38 0.04 -2.56 -30.88
N LEU A 39 1.38 -2.56 -30.91
CA LEU A 39 2.25 -2.49 -29.72
C LEU A 39 1.83 -1.32 -28.82
N HIS A 40 1.52 -0.21 -29.47
CA HIS A 40 1.08 1.02 -28.85
C HIS A 40 -0.22 0.86 -28.03
N LYS A 41 -1.26 0.25 -28.61
CA LYS A 41 -2.52 -0.03 -27.90
C LYS A 41 -2.35 -1.02 -26.76
N ARG A 42 -1.43 -1.98 -26.88
CA ARG A 42 -1.18 -3.01 -25.86
C ARG A 42 -0.37 -2.46 -24.68
N MET A 43 0.61 -1.59 -24.94
CA MET A 43 1.30 -0.82 -23.90
C MET A 43 0.34 0.10 -23.16
N ARG A 44 -0.54 0.79 -23.90
CA ARG A 44 -1.60 1.60 -23.30
C ARG A 44 -2.48 0.79 -22.36
N PHE A 45 -2.98 -0.35 -22.81
CA PHE A 45 -3.79 -1.24 -21.98
C PHE A 45 -3.05 -1.70 -20.72
N TRP A 46 -1.76 -2.02 -20.83
CA TRP A 46 -0.93 -2.39 -19.69
C TRP A 46 -0.85 -1.27 -18.64
N PHE A 47 -0.57 -0.04 -19.05
CA PHE A 47 -0.56 1.11 -18.13
C PHE A 47 -1.92 1.32 -17.44
N VAL A 48 -3.03 1.17 -18.17
CA VAL A 48 -4.38 1.27 -17.58
C VAL A 48 -4.62 0.19 -16.52
N GLN A 49 -4.14 -1.04 -16.72
CA GLN A 49 -4.25 -2.09 -15.70
C GLN A 49 -3.40 -1.78 -14.48
N GLU A 50 -2.15 -1.38 -14.66
CA GLU A 50 -1.25 -1.00 -13.55
C GLU A 50 -1.84 0.15 -12.72
N ILE A 51 -2.38 1.19 -13.37
CA ILE A 51 -3.09 2.27 -12.70
C ILE A 51 -4.24 1.71 -11.85
N ALA A 52 -5.10 0.88 -12.43
CA ALA A 52 -6.24 0.31 -11.72
C ALA A 52 -5.82 -0.60 -10.54
N GLU A 53 -4.70 -1.30 -10.64
CA GLU A 53 -4.14 -2.10 -9.53
C GLU A 53 -3.57 -1.21 -8.41
N GLU A 54 -2.83 -0.17 -8.77
CA GLU A 54 -2.27 0.79 -7.84
C GLU A 54 -3.36 1.60 -7.12
N GLU A 55 -4.45 1.98 -7.81
CA GLU A 55 -5.62 2.60 -7.20
C GLU A 55 -6.29 1.69 -6.16
N ARG A 56 -6.41 0.39 -6.45
CA ARG A 56 -6.92 -0.59 -5.48
C ARG A 56 -5.99 -0.72 -4.28
N LEU A 57 -4.68 -0.71 -4.51
CA LEU A 57 -3.69 -0.75 -3.43
C LEU A 57 -3.74 0.52 -2.58
N LEU A 58 -3.91 1.69 -3.20
CA LEU A 58 -4.12 2.96 -2.50
C LEU A 58 -5.37 2.95 -1.62
N ASN A 59 -6.49 2.43 -2.11
CA ASN A 59 -7.70 2.28 -1.32
C ASN A 59 -7.47 1.36 -0.13
N PHE A 60 -6.77 0.23 -0.32
CA PHE A 60 -6.38 -0.64 0.77
C PHE A 60 -5.52 0.10 1.81
N PHE A 61 -4.51 0.86 1.39
CA PHE A 61 -3.68 1.64 2.32
C PHE A 61 -4.49 2.72 3.05
N ARG A 62 -5.44 3.37 2.38
CA ARG A 62 -6.33 4.36 3.00
C ARG A 62 -7.12 3.75 4.15
N ASP A 63 -7.73 2.57 3.94
CA ASP A 63 -8.45 1.85 5.00
C ASP A 63 -7.52 1.51 6.18
N ARG A 64 -6.29 1.06 5.91
CA ARG A 64 -5.31 0.76 6.98
C ARG A 64 -4.86 2.02 7.72
N CYS A 65 -4.68 3.13 7.02
CA CYS A 65 -4.38 4.42 7.64
C CYS A 65 -5.52 4.87 8.56
N ASP A 66 -6.77 4.71 8.14
CA ASP A 66 -7.93 5.07 8.97
C ASP A 66 -8.07 4.17 10.20
N ASP A 67 -7.80 2.87 10.08
CA ASP A 67 -7.69 1.96 11.21
C ASP A 67 -6.60 2.40 12.20
N LEU A 68 -5.41 2.74 11.71
CA LEU A 68 -4.29 3.21 12.53
C LEU A 68 -4.60 4.55 13.20
N ARG A 69 -5.24 5.50 12.51
CA ARG A 69 -5.69 6.78 13.10
C ARG A 69 -6.67 6.56 14.24
N ARG A 70 -7.67 5.69 14.04
CA ARG A 70 -8.63 5.33 15.10
C ARG A 70 -7.95 4.64 16.29
N LYS A 71 -7.01 3.73 16.02
CA LYS A 71 -6.24 3.06 17.07
C LYS A 71 -5.36 4.04 17.85
N SER A 72 -4.66 4.93 17.15
CA SER A 72 -3.83 5.98 17.73
C SER A 72 -4.65 6.92 18.61
N ALA A 73 -5.86 7.30 18.21
CA ALA A 73 -6.76 8.10 19.06
C ALA A 73 -7.11 7.38 20.39
N ARG A 74 -7.42 6.08 20.34
CA ARG A 74 -7.68 5.28 21.55
C ARG A 74 -6.45 5.16 22.44
N HIS A 75 -5.28 4.90 21.86
CA HIS A 75 -4.02 4.83 22.61
C HIS A 75 -3.69 6.16 23.28
N ARG A 76 -3.87 7.30 22.61
CA ARG A 76 -3.66 8.62 23.22
C ARG A 76 -4.56 8.86 24.43
N MET A 77 -5.83 8.44 24.35
CA MET A 77 -6.76 8.55 25.47
C MET A 77 -6.31 7.68 26.65
N LEU A 78 -5.98 6.41 26.39
CA LEU A 78 -5.53 5.48 27.43
C LEU A 78 -4.20 5.92 28.07
N ILE A 79 -3.26 6.44 27.28
CA ILE A 79 -2.00 7.02 27.80
C ILE A 79 -2.31 8.14 28.79
N ARG A 80 -3.21 9.07 28.44
CA ARG A 80 -3.59 10.19 29.32
C ARG A 80 -4.27 9.71 30.61
N GLU A 81 -5.16 8.73 30.52
CA GLU A 81 -5.82 8.14 31.69
C GLU A 81 -4.80 7.50 32.62
N MET A 82 -3.89 6.68 32.07
CA MET A 82 -2.83 6.03 32.84
C MET A 82 -1.86 7.04 33.47
N GLU A 83 -1.51 8.12 32.75
CA GLU A 83 -0.70 9.23 33.30
C GLU A 83 -1.40 9.91 34.48
N ALA A 84 -2.73 10.07 34.42
CA ALA A 84 -3.51 10.66 35.51
C ALA A 84 -3.60 9.76 36.76
N PHE A 85 -3.46 8.44 36.61
CA PHE A 85 -3.47 7.50 37.75
C PHE A 85 -2.18 7.53 38.61
N GLY A 86 -1.12 8.17 38.11
CA GLY A 86 0.18 8.32 38.78
C GLY A 86 1.06 7.07 38.73
N GLU A 87 2.26 7.18 39.27
CA GLU A 87 3.26 6.10 39.25
C GLU A 87 2.92 5.02 40.29
N ARG A 88 2.41 3.87 39.82
CA ARG A 88 2.13 2.69 40.66
C ARG A 88 2.64 1.40 40.01
N GLY A 89 3.86 0.99 40.35
CA GLY A 89 4.42 -0.33 40.02
C GLY A 89 4.23 -0.74 38.55
N GLU A 90 3.61 -1.90 38.31
CA GLU A 90 3.34 -2.49 36.98
C GLU A 90 2.57 -1.56 36.01
N ALA A 91 1.87 -0.53 36.51
CA ALA A 91 1.21 0.46 35.67
C ALA A 91 2.21 1.33 34.89
N VAL A 92 3.42 1.54 35.43
CA VAL A 92 4.50 2.31 34.77
C VAL A 92 5.04 1.54 33.58
N ASP A 93 5.38 0.26 33.77
CA ASP A 93 5.89 -0.59 32.68
C ASP A 93 4.84 -0.79 31.57
N SER A 94 3.57 -0.95 31.97
CA SER A 94 2.45 -1.06 31.03
C SER A 94 2.23 0.22 30.22
N LEU A 95 2.36 1.39 30.87
CA LEU A 95 2.26 2.70 30.20
C LEU A 95 3.41 2.89 29.21
N GLU A 96 4.63 2.53 29.58
CA GLU A 96 5.79 2.64 28.68
C GLU A 96 5.63 1.72 27.47
N CYS A 97 5.20 0.46 27.66
CA CYS A 97 4.89 -0.45 26.56
C CYS A 97 3.81 0.11 25.62
N LEU A 98 2.79 0.77 26.17
CA LEU A 98 1.73 1.42 25.39
C LEU A 98 2.27 2.62 24.59
N LYS A 99 3.11 3.46 25.20
CA LYS A 99 3.78 4.60 24.53
C LYS A 99 4.64 4.12 23.37
N GLN A 100 5.45 3.08 23.58
CA GLN A 100 6.28 2.48 22.54
C GLN A 100 5.45 1.91 21.39
N THR A 101 4.36 1.19 21.71
CA THR A 101 3.44 0.66 20.70
C THR A 101 2.80 1.79 19.90
N HIS A 102 2.32 2.84 20.57
CA HIS A 102 1.75 4.01 19.93
C HIS A 102 2.76 4.73 19.01
N ALA A 103 4.00 4.89 19.47
CA ALA A 103 5.07 5.50 18.67
C ALA A 103 5.32 4.69 17.39
N LYS A 104 5.47 3.36 17.49
CA LYS A 104 5.70 2.47 16.35
C LYS A 104 4.54 2.50 15.34
N GLU A 105 3.31 2.53 15.81
CA GLU A 105 2.12 2.63 14.95
C GLU A 105 2.02 3.99 14.26
N THR A 106 2.43 5.06 14.94
CA THR A 106 2.52 6.40 14.35
C THR A 106 3.58 6.44 13.24
N THR A 107 4.75 5.83 13.47
CA THR A 107 5.77 5.67 12.42
C THR A 107 5.26 4.86 11.24
N THR A 108 4.51 3.77 11.50
CA THR A 108 3.88 2.98 10.43
C THR A 108 2.89 3.81 9.61
N LEU A 109 2.08 4.64 10.27
CA LEU A 109 1.12 5.52 9.60
C LEU A 109 1.81 6.56 8.71
N ALA A 110 2.92 7.15 9.18
CA ALA A 110 3.73 8.07 8.39
C ALA A 110 4.27 7.38 7.13
N GLY A 111 4.92 6.22 7.30
CA GLY A 111 5.46 5.47 6.16
C GLY A 111 4.39 5.03 5.15
N LEU A 112 3.19 4.65 5.59
CA LEU A 112 2.08 4.37 4.67
C LEU A 112 1.60 5.61 3.93
N THR A 113 1.62 6.78 4.58
CA THR A 113 1.25 8.04 3.95
C THR A 113 2.25 8.41 2.85
N ASP A 114 3.54 8.24 3.11
CA ASP A 114 4.60 8.48 2.11
C ASP A 114 4.47 7.54 0.91
N VAL A 115 4.30 6.23 1.14
CA VAL A 115 4.07 5.24 0.07
C VAL A 115 2.83 5.58 -0.76
N MET A 116 1.75 6.02 -0.13
CA MET A 116 0.54 6.45 -0.84
C MET A 116 0.79 7.67 -1.71
N ALA A 117 1.57 8.65 -1.24
CA ALA A 117 1.92 9.83 -2.02
C ALA A 117 2.77 9.46 -3.25
N GLU A 118 3.76 8.59 -3.05
CA GLU A 118 4.59 8.06 -4.15
C GLU A 118 3.78 7.26 -5.16
N THR A 119 2.90 6.37 -4.69
CA THR A 119 2.04 5.56 -5.58
C THR A 119 1.08 6.45 -6.38
N LEU A 120 0.52 7.49 -5.75
CA LEU A 120 -0.34 8.46 -6.45
C LEU A 120 0.44 9.25 -7.52
N ALA A 121 1.66 9.68 -7.22
CA ALA A 121 2.52 10.31 -8.22
C ALA A 121 2.83 9.37 -9.38
N GLY A 122 3.10 8.10 -9.10
CA GLY A 122 3.30 7.05 -10.11
C GLY A 122 2.07 6.79 -10.98
N ILE A 123 0.86 6.87 -10.41
CA ILE A 123 -0.39 6.80 -11.18
C ILE A 123 -0.48 7.99 -12.15
N TYR A 124 -0.27 9.22 -11.68
CA TYR A 124 -0.33 10.40 -12.55
C TYR A 124 0.69 10.35 -13.70
N GLU A 125 1.88 9.83 -13.42
CA GLU A 125 2.88 9.60 -14.47
C GLU A 125 2.38 8.60 -15.53
N LYS A 126 1.83 7.45 -15.12
CA LYS A 126 1.28 6.44 -16.02
C LYS A 126 0.06 6.97 -16.80
N GLU A 127 -0.79 7.78 -16.19
CA GLU A 127 -1.90 8.45 -16.88
C GLU A 127 -1.38 9.37 -18.00
N GLY A 128 -0.29 10.11 -17.72
CA GLY A 128 0.41 10.88 -18.74
C GLY A 128 0.96 10.02 -19.89
N HIS A 129 1.43 8.81 -19.58
CA HIS A 129 1.86 7.85 -20.62
C HIS A 129 0.69 7.38 -21.48
N VAL A 130 -0.45 7.03 -20.87
CA VAL A 130 -1.68 6.65 -21.58
C VAL A 130 -2.18 7.78 -22.47
N ALA A 131 -2.22 9.02 -21.97
CA ALA A 131 -2.66 10.18 -22.74
C ALA A 131 -1.74 10.46 -23.94
N ARG A 132 -0.42 10.34 -23.76
CA ARG A 132 0.54 10.45 -24.88
C ARG A 132 0.32 9.35 -25.91
N MET A 133 -0.05 8.16 -25.47
CA MET A 133 -0.41 7.09 -26.39
C MET A 133 -1.70 7.47 -27.13
N ASP A 134 -2.78 7.89 -26.47
CA ASP A 134 -4.03 8.28 -27.13
C ASP A 134 -3.89 9.39 -28.20
N LEU A 135 -2.86 10.23 -28.14
CA LEU A 135 -2.56 11.26 -29.15
C LEU A 135 -1.84 10.73 -30.40
N ASN A 136 -1.20 9.56 -30.31
CA ASN A 136 -0.40 8.94 -31.39
C ASN A 136 -1.11 7.75 -32.06
N ASP A 137 -2.37 7.47 -31.68
CA ASP A 137 -3.27 6.47 -32.28
C ASP A 137 -4.01 7.04 -33.51
#